data_AF-A0A5B2UHI7-F1
#
_entry.id   AF-A0A5B2UHI7-F1
#
_cell.length_a   1.000
_cell.length_b   1.000
_cell.length_c   1.000
_cell.angle_alpha   90.00
_cell.angle_beta   90.00
_cell.angle_gamma   90.00
#
_symmetry.space_group_name_H-M   'P 1'
#
loop_
_entity.id
_entity.type
_entity.pdbx_description
1 polymer ?
#
loop_
_entity_poly.entity_id
_entity_poly.type
_entity_poly.pdbx_seq_one_letter_code
_entity_poly.pdbx_strand_id
1 'polypeptide(L)'
;MDGFTLIEVMVAISLLGMLLILVASSLLSTNRTAQSTERYAQKLEEVRASQRFLRDTLQGVKEIALPEERARKWLFDGRPKYLRFIAPVPLGVGGKLKIHQLELFKTPTGYSELRVSFFELDGVQPWGNPQVLAREVRQIHFSYLGLDEMHLKTGWMSQWPWPERVPQSIRVDLETGGPVRWPSLTAAVRTSQAMGATQ
;
A
#
# COMPACT_ATOMS: atom_id res chain seq x y z
N MET A 1 -7.68 -55.03 55.72
CA MET A 1 -7.78 -53.58 55.49
C MET A 1 -6.37 -53.13 55.18
N ASP A 2 -5.95 -53.32 53.92
CA ASP A 2 -4.60 -52.94 53.51
C ASP A 2 -4.55 -51.42 53.40
N GLY A 3 -3.79 -50.81 54.31
CA GLY A 3 -3.58 -49.37 54.33
C GLY A 3 -2.72 -49.00 53.13
N PHE A 4 -3.25 -48.09 52.30
CA PHE A 4 -2.51 -47.47 51.20
C PHE A 4 -1.12 -47.04 51.68
N THR A 5 -0.11 -47.49 50.95
CA THR A 5 1.27 -47.17 51.31
C THR A 5 1.53 -45.68 51.09
N LEU A 6 2.36 -45.06 51.93
CA LEU A 6 2.72 -43.63 51.80
C LEU A 6 3.24 -43.31 50.38
N ILE A 7 3.94 -44.27 49.77
CA ILE A 7 4.51 -44.14 48.43
C ILE A 7 3.44 -44.07 47.34
N GLU A 8 2.30 -44.74 47.52
CA GLU A 8 1.19 -44.76 46.57
C GLU A 8 0.49 -43.40 46.50
N VAL A 9 0.29 -42.77 47.65
CA VAL A 9 -0.26 -41.41 47.74
C VAL A 9 0.71 -40.39 47.12
N MET A 10 2.01 -40.55 47.34
CA MET A 10 3.04 -39.69 46.73
C MET A 10 3.08 -39.82 45.20
N VAL A 11 2.97 -41.04 44.68
CA VAL A 11 2.92 -41.30 43.22
C VAL A 11 1.64 -40.69 42.64
N ALA A 12 0.48 -40.88 43.28
CA ALA A 12 -0.79 -40.33 42.82
C ALA A 12 -0.76 -38.80 42.76
N ILE A 13 -0.22 -38.12 43.78
CA ILE A 13 -0.09 -36.65 43.79
C ILE A 13 0.91 -36.17 42.74
N SER A 14 2.00 -36.90 42.52
CA SER A 14 3.00 -36.56 41.49
C SER A 14 2.43 -36.66 40.09
N LEU A 15 1.67 -37.73 39.79
CA LEU A 15 0.96 -37.90 38.53
C LEU A 15 -0.11 -36.83 38.32
N LEU A 16 -0.85 -36.48 39.38
CA LEU A 16 -1.84 -35.40 39.34
C LEU A 16 -1.18 -34.05 39.05
N GLY A 17 -0.07 -33.74 39.72
CA GLY A 17 0.71 -32.52 39.47
C GLY A 17 1.23 -32.44 38.04
N MET A 18 1.76 -33.54 37.50
CA MET A 18 2.22 -33.61 36.12
C MET A 18 1.07 -33.42 35.11
N LEU A 19 -0.10 -34.02 35.38
CA LEU A 19 -1.29 -33.84 34.57
C LEU A 19 -1.76 -32.38 34.54
N LEU A 20 -1.79 -31.72 35.71
CA LEU A 20 -2.16 -30.31 35.80
C LEU A 20 -1.18 -29.39 35.05
N ILE A 21 0.13 -29.67 35.13
CA ILE A 21 1.15 -28.94 34.37
C ILE A 21 0.95 -29.11 32.86
N LEU A 22 0.65 -30.33 32.40
CA LEU A 22 0.40 -30.61 30.98
C LEU A 22 -0.84 -29.87 30.46
N VAL A 23 -1.94 -29.88 31.22
CA VAL A 23 -3.17 -29.16 30.86
C VAL A 23 -2.92 -27.65 30.83
N ALA A 24 -2.29 -27.09 31.86
CA ALA A 24 -1.95 -25.67 31.90
C ALA A 24 -1.05 -25.25 30.74
N SER A 25 -0.05 -26.08 30.40
CA SER A 25 0.86 -25.84 29.27
C SER A 25 0.13 -25.86 27.92
N SER A 26 -0.82 -26.77 27.73
CA SER A 26 -1.63 -26.86 26.51
C SER A 26 -2.52 -25.62 26.30
N LEU A 27 -3.12 -25.10 27.38
CA LEU A 27 -3.96 -23.90 27.33
C LEU A 27 -3.14 -22.64 27.02
N LEU A 28 -1.94 -22.53 27.60
CA LEU A 28 -1.02 -21.41 27.35
C LEU A 28 -0.40 -21.43 25.94
N SER A 29 -0.15 -22.61 25.38
CA SER A 29 0.44 -22.78 24.05
C SER A 29 -0.50 -22.31 22.92
N THR A 30 -1.80 -22.57 23.06
CA THR A 30 -2.82 -22.18 22.07
C THR A 30 -2.86 -20.67 21.79
N ASN A 31 -2.53 -19.84 22.78
CA ASN A 31 -2.57 -18.38 22.63
C ASN A 31 -1.44 -17.79 21.77
N ARG A 32 -0.25 -18.41 21.72
CA ARG A 32 0.91 -17.84 21.00
C ARG A 32 0.80 -18.06 19.49
N THR A 33 0.27 -19.20 19.06
CA THR A 33 0.02 -19.51 17.64
C THR A 33 -1.13 -18.69 17.07
N ALA A 34 -2.17 -18.43 17.88
CA ALA A 34 -3.28 -17.56 17.47
C ALA A 34 -2.83 -16.12 17.21
N GLN A 35 -2.03 -15.51 18.12
CA GLN A 35 -1.60 -14.11 17.99
C GLN A 35 -0.67 -13.85 16.81
N SER A 36 0.26 -14.77 16.51
CA SER A 36 1.16 -14.63 15.36
C SER A 36 0.40 -14.75 14.02
N THR A 37 -0.57 -15.65 13.96
CA THR A 37 -1.46 -15.81 12.80
C THR A 37 -2.30 -14.56 12.57
N GLU A 38 -2.87 -13.99 13.63
CA GLU A 38 -3.69 -12.78 13.55
C GLU A 38 -2.89 -11.57 13.05
N ARG A 39 -1.67 -11.36 13.56
CA ARG A 39 -0.78 -10.28 13.09
C ARG A 39 -0.42 -10.43 11.61
N TYR A 40 -0.15 -11.66 11.15
CA TYR A 40 0.12 -11.92 9.75
C TYR A 40 -1.10 -11.62 8.87
N ALA A 41 -2.29 -12.06 9.28
CA ALA A 41 -3.53 -11.79 8.57
C ALA A 41 -3.84 -10.28 8.47
N GLN A 42 -3.68 -9.54 9.56
CA GLN A 42 -3.82 -8.08 9.58
C GLN A 42 -2.85 -7.40 8.61
N LYS A 43 -1.57 -7.83 8.60
CA LYS A 43 -0.57 -7.27 7.69
C LYS A 43 -0.87 -7.61 6.23
N LEU A 44 -1.39 -8.79 5.95
CA LEU A 44 -1.81 -9.20 4.62
C LEU A 44 -2.97 -8.35 4.12
N GLU A 45 -3.96 -8.06 4.97
CA GLU A 45 -5.07 -7.18 4.63
C GLU A 45 -4.64 -5.72 4.42
N GLU A 46 -3.69 -5.21 5.21
CA GLU A 46 -3.08 -3.89 4.97
C GLU A 46 -2.45 -3.83 3.58
N VAL A 47 -1.64 -4.83 3.20
CA VAL A 47 -1.02 -4.90 1.86
C VAL A 47 -2.07 -4.99 0.75
N ARG A 48 -3.11 -5.82 0.93
CA ARG A 48 -4.21 -5.94 -0.04
C ARG A 48 -5.00 -4.65 -0.20
N ALA A 49 -5.28 -3.95 0.90
CA ALA A 49 -5.98 -2.66 0.88
C ALA A 49 -5.16 -1.60 0.12
N SER A 50 -3.86 -1.48 0.43
CA SER A 50 -2.97 -0.56 -0.26
C SER A 50 -2.81 -0.88 -1.75
N GLN A 51 -2.73 -2.16 -2.11
CA GLN A 51 -2.69 -2.62 -3.50
C GLN A 51 -3.95 -2.24 -4.29
N ARG A 52 -5.13 -2.44 -3.69
CA ARG A 52 -6.41 -2.00 -4.28
C ARG A 52 -6.45 -0.49 -4.45
N PHE A 53 -6.14 0.26 -3.40
CA PHE A 53 -6.10 1.72 -3.43
C PHE A 53 -5.17 2.24 -4.54
N LEU A 54 -3.94 1.74 -4.62
CA LEU A 54 -2.98 2.14 -5.65
C LEU A 54 -3.49 1.80 -7.05
N ARG A 55 -4.00 0.57 -7.24
CA ARG A 55 -4.55 0.16 -8.53
C ARG A 55 -5.67 1.07 -8.97
N ASP A 56 -6.66 1.30 -8.12
CA ASP A 56 -7.84 2.09 -8.45
C ASP A 56 -7.48 3.55 -8.72
N THR A 57 -6.61 4.11 -7.88
CA THR A 57 -6.15 5.50 -8.00
C THR A 57 -5.32 5.71 -9.26
N LEU A 58 -4.39 4.80 -9.59
CA LEU A 58 -3.55 4.89 -10.79
C LEU A 58 -4.35 4.62 -12.07
N GLN A 59 -5.34 3.74 -12.03
CA GLN A 59 -6.28 3.57 -13.14
C GLN A 59 -7.15 4.82 -13.34
N GLY A 60 -7.44 5.56 -12.28
CA GLY A 60 -8.25 6.77 -12.28
C GLY A 60 -7.50 8.05 -12.64
N VAL A 61 -6.23 7.99 -13.01
CA VAL A 61 -5.44 9.17 -13.43
C VAL A 61 -6.16 9.90 -14.56
N LYS A 62 -6.30 11.23 -14.43
CA LYS A 62 -6.99 12.09 -15.38
C LYS A 62 -6.04 13.11 -16.00
N GLU A 63 -6.14 13.23 -17.30
CA GLU A 63 -5.61 14.35 -18.07
C GLU A 63 -6.68 15.45 -18.10
N ILE A 64 -6.41 16.58 -17.45
CA ILE A 64 -7.34 17.72 -17.41
C ILE A 64 -6.62 18.99 -17.85
N ALA A 65 -7.30 19.86 -18.60
CA ALA A 65 -6.78 21.19 -18.90
C ALA A 65 -7.06 22.11 -17.71
N LEU A 66 -6.02 22.55 -16.99
CA LEU A 66 -6.17 23.47 -15.87
C LEU A 66 -6.23 24.93 -16.36
N PRO A 67 -7.15 25.77 -15.85
CA PRO A 67 -7.33 27.14 -16.32
C PRO A 67 -6.11 28.06 -16.14
N GLU A 68 -5.26 27.83 -15.13
CA GLU A 68 -4.09 28.69 -14.83
C GLU A 68 -2.76 28.23 -15.42
N GLU A 69 -1.89 29.18 -15.79
CA GLU A 69 -0.53 28.95 -16.31
C GLU A 69 0.42 28.20 -15.34
N ARG A 70 0.22 28.31 -14.01
CA ARG A 70 1.05 27.57 -13.02
C ARG A 70 0.61 26.12 -12.84
N ALA A 71 -0.69 25.87 -12.89
CA ALA A 71 -1.27 24.54 -12.71
C ALA A 71 -1.16 23.70 -14.00
N ARG A 72 -1.08 24.35 -15.17
CA ARG A 72 -0.88 23.69 -16.47
C ARG A 72 0.48 23.00 -16.62
N LYS A 73 1.51 23.39 -15.85
CA LYS A 73 2.89 22.92 -16.06
C LYS A 73 3.16 21.47 -15.62
N TRP A 74 2.36 20.87 -14.74
CA TRP A 74 2.62 19.50 -14.26
C TRP A 74 1.32 18.74 -13.98
N LEU A 75 0.66 18.23 -15.04
CA LEU A 75 -0.44 17.27 -14.90
C LEU A 75 0.04 15.95 -14.28
N PHE A 76 1.29 15.60 -14.59
CA PHE A 76 1.94 14.38 -14.15
C PHE A 76 3.43 14.63 -13.90
N ASP A 77 3.92 14.31 -12.71
CA ASP A 77 5.36 14.21 -12.41
C ASP A 77 5.67 12.77 -12.02
N GLY A 78 6.28 12.04 -12.95
CA GLY A 78 6.62 10.65 -12.79
C GLY A 78 8.13 10.45 -12.65
N ARG A 79 8.62 10.39 -11.41
CA ARG A 79 10.02 10.12 -11.07
C ARG A 79 10.16 8.73 -10.42
N PRO A 80 11.36 8.12 -10.42
CA PRO A 80 11.57 6.77 -9.90
C PRO A 80 11.08 6.51 -8.46
N LYS A 81 11.07 7.53 -7.60
CA LYS A 81 10.69 7.43 -6.17
C LYS A 81 9.65 8.47 -5.75
N TYR A 82 9.07 9.18 -6.72
CA TYR A 82 8.11 10.24 -6.49
C TYR A 82 7.10 10.24 -7.63
N LEU A 83 5.83 10.30 -7.29
CA LEU A 83 4.77 10.29 -8.29
C LEU A 83 3.69 11.30 -7.89
N ARG A 84 3.42 12.27 -8.76
CA ARG A 84 2.35 13.25 -8.56
C ARG A 84 1.44 13.34 -9.77
N PHE A 85 0.14 13.26 -9.56
CA PHE A 85 -0.86 13.21 -10.63
C PHE A 85 -2.24 13.63 -10.14
N ILE A 86 -3.16 13.82 -11.08
CA ILE A 86 -4.56 14.17 -10.79
C ILE A 86 -5.43 12.93 -10.92
N ALA A 87 -6.25 12.66 -9.92
CA ALA A 87 -7.19 11.54 -9.90
C ALA A 87 -8.39 11.87 -9.00
N PRO A 88 -9.53 11.16 -9.14
CA PRO A 88 -10.60 11.23 -8.16
C PRO A 88 -10.15 10.56 -6.87
N VAL A 89 -10.47 11.18 -5.73
CA VAL A 89 -10.37 10.50 -4.43
C VAL A 89 -11.46 9.42 -4.36
N PRO A 90 -11.19 8.21 -3.81
CA PRO A 90 -12.18 7.14 -3.71
C PRO A 90 -13.53 7.58 -3.12
N LEU A 91 -14.61 6.97 -3.61
CA LEU A 91 -16.00 7.27 -3.21
C LEU A 91 -16.18 7.12 -1.69
N GLY A 92 -16.88 8.07 -1.07
CA GLY A 92 -17.03 8.19 0.39
C GLY A 92 -16.29 9.38 1.01
N VAL A 93 -15.39 10.01 0.25
CA VAL A 93 -14.50 11.10 0.72
C VAL A 93 -14.71 12.41 -0.07
N GLY A 94 -15.58 12.42 -1.07
CA GLY A 94 -16.03 13.64 -1.74
C GLY A 94 -16.06 13.60 -3.28
N GLY A 95 -15.58 12.52 -3.92
CA GLY A 95 -15.72 12.27 -5.38
C GLY A 95 -15.08 13.31 -6.31
N LYS A 96 -14.40 14.32 -5.76
CA LYS A 96 -13.75 15.41 -6.50
C LYS A 96 -12.36 14.98 -6.95
N LEU A 97 -11.93 15.55 -8.07
CA LEU A 97 -10.54 15.46 -8.51
C LEU A 97 -9.66 16.21 -7.52
N LYS A 98 -8.54 15.58 -7.16
CA LYS A 98 -7.48 16.15 -6.32
C LYS A 98 -6.13 15.82 -6.95
N ILE A 99 -5.10 16.50 -6.48
CA ILE A 99 -3.73 16.10 -6.75
C ILE A 99 -3.32 15.06 -5.71
N HIS A 100 -2.82 13.93 -6.18
CA HIS A 100 -2.26 12.85 -5.38
C HIS A 100 -0.74 12.92 -5.49
N GLN A 101 -0.04 12.84 -4.36
CA GLN A 101 1.42 12.80 -4.29
C GLN A 101 1.85 11.57 -3.52
N LEU A 102 2.59 10.67 -4.17
CA LEU A 102 3.20 9.49 -3.57
C LEU A 102 4.71 9.67 -3.44
N GLU A 103 5.22 9.48 -2.24
CA GLU A 103 6.64 9.61 -1.95
C GLU A 103 7.04 8.81 -0.70
N LEU A 104 8.35 8.62 -0.54
CA LEU A 104 8.90 8.02 0.68
C LEU A 104 9.10 9.08 1.76
N PHE A 105 8.63 8.76 2.96
CA PHE A 105 8.85 9.55 4.16
C PHE A 105 9.71 8.75 5.14
N LYS A 106 10.79 9.34 5.64
CA LYS A 106 11.60 8.74 6.72
C LYS A 106 10.96 9.04 8.07
N THR A 107 10.62 8.01 8.83
CA THR A 107 10.07 8.14 10.17
C THR A 107 11.17 8.54 11.17
N PRO A 108 10.80 9.14 12.32
CA PRO A 108 11.76 9.38 13.41
C PRO A 108 12.46 8.10 13.91
N THR A 109 11.83 6.94 13.72
CA THR A 109 12.36 5.62 14.09
C THR A 109 13.38 5.07 13.08
N GLY A 110 13.64 5.77 11.97
CA GLY A 110 14.68 5.42 10.99
C GLY A 110 14.22 4.57 9.80
N TYR A 111 12.97 4.08 9.79
CA TYR A 111 12.41 3.34 8.67
C TYR A 111 11.75 4.28 7.65
N SER A 112 11.56 3.81 6.42
CA SER A 112 10.85 4.58 5.39
C SER A 112 9.41 4.06 5.22
N GLU A 113 8.49 4.97 4.96
CA GLU A 113 7.08 4.69 4.67
C GLU A 113 6.71 5.26 3.31
N LEU A 114 5.96 4.50 2.50
CA LEU A 114 5.30 5.04 1.32
C LEU A 114 4.02 5.72 1.79
N ARG A 115 3.90 7.02 1.51
CA ARG A 115 2.71 7.81 1.85
C ARG A 115 2.05 8.37 0.61
N VAL A 116 0.74 8.56 0.69
CA VAL A 116 -0.02 9.38 -0.25
C VAL A 116 -0.53 10.62 0.45
N SER A 117 -0.23 11.78 -0.12
CA SER A 117 -0.73 13.09 0.30
C SER A 117 -1.69 13.60 -0.78
N PHE A 118 -2.73 14.32 -0.36
CA PHE A 118 -3.70 14.92 -1.27
C PHE A 118 -3.64 16.44 -1.19
N PHE A 119 -3.85 17.10 -2.33
CA PHE A 119 -3.89 18.55 -2.43
C PHE A 119 -5.10 18.97 -3.26
N GLU A 120 -5.57 20.20 -3.03
CA GLU A 120 -6.48 20.88 -3.96
C GLU A 120 -5.85 20.99 -5.36
N LEU A 121 -6.67 21.28 -6.37
CA LEU A 121 -6.19 21.39 -7.75
C LEU A 121 -5.26 22.59 -8.00
N ASP A 122 -5.16 23.52 -7.03
CA ASP A 122 -4.12 24.55 -7.02
C ASP A 122 -2.72 23.98 -6.73
N GLY A 123 -2.65 22.73 -6.23
CA GLY A 123 -1.43 22.02 -5.88
C GLY A 123 -0.72 22.52 -4.63
N VAL A 124 -1.25 23.52 -3.94
CA VAL A 124 -0.63 24.17 -2.79
C VAL A 124 -1.38 23.80 -1.51
N GLN A 125 -2.71 23.86 -1.53
CA GLN A 125 -3.51 23.62 -0.32
C GLN A 125 -3.60 22.12 -0.04
N PRO A 126 -3.10 21.64 1.12
CA PRO A 126 -3.26 20.24 1.50
C PRO A 126 -4.73 19.90 1.75
N TRP A 127 -5.12 18.68 1.37
CA TRP A 127 -6.45 18.16 1.60
C TRP A 127 -6.37 16.92 2.51
N GLY A 128 -6.88 17.06 3.73
CA GLY A 128 -6.84 15.99 4.73
C GLY A 128 -5.42 15.62 5.20
N ASN A 129 -5.30 14.46 5.84
CA ASN A 129 -4.02 13.97 6.36
C ASN A 129 -3.38 12.95 5.40
N PRO A 130 -2.04 12.93 5.27
CA PRO A 130 -1.34 11.89 4.52
C PRO A 130 -1.68 10.49 5.02
N GLN A 131 -1.86 9.55 4.10
CA GLN A 131 -2.17 8.15 4.41
C GLN A 131 -0.93 7.28 4.17
N VAL A 132 -0.63 6.38 5.11
CA VAL A 132 0.47 5.42 4.98
C VAL A 132 -0.03 4.21 4.18
N LEU A 133 0.62 3.93 3.05
CA LEU A 133 0.29 2.79 2.19
C LEU A 133 1.18 1.58 2.47
N ALA A 134 2.44 1.82 2.84
CA ALA A 134 3.36 0.77 3.22
C ALA A 134 4.36 1.26 4.25
N ARG A 135 4.70 0.39 5.20
CA ARG A 135 5.71 0.63 6.22
C ARG A 135 6.95 -0.21 5.96
N GLU A 136 8.06 0.20 6.56
CA GLU A 136 9.36 -0.50 6.45
C GLU A 136 9.78 -0.72 4.99
N VAL A 137 9.56 0.30 4.16
CA VAL A 137 9.95 0.28 2.76
C VAL A 137 11.47 0.34 2.67
N ARG A 138 12.06 -0.66 2.03
CA ARG A 138 13.49 -0.71 1.72
C ARG A 138 13.78 -0.03 0.38
N GLN A 139 12.95 -0.33 -0.61
CA GLN A 139 13.10 0.20 -1.97
C GLN A 139 11.73 0.41 -2.61
N ILE A 140 11.65 1.45 -3.45
CA ILE A 140 10.51 1.69 -4.35
C ILE A 140 11.05 2.08 -5.73
N HIS A 141 10.36 1.63 -6.76
CA HIS A 141 10.57 2.08 -8.12
C HIS A 141 9.23 2.28 -8.83
N PHE A 142 9.02 3.47 -9.38
CA PHE A 142 7.97 3.74 -10.34
C PHE A 142 8.55 3.66 -11.75
N SER A 143 7.80 3.03 -12.66
CA SER A 143 8.14 3.01 -14.08
C SER A 143 6.91 3.28 -14.93
N TYR A 144 7.15 3.80 -16.14
CA TYR A 144 6.11 4.38 -16.98
C TYR A 144 6.21 3.82 -18.39
N LEU A 145 5.07 3.54 -19.00
CA LEU A 145 4.96 3.13 -20.40
C LEU A 145 3.87 3.97 -21.06
N GLY A 146 4.15 4.49 -22.25
CA GLY A 146 3.16 5.28 -22.98
C GLY A 146 3.59 5.51 -24.42
N LEU A 147 3.24 6.68 -24.95
CA LEU A 147 3.58 7.10 -26.30
C LEU A 147 4.59 8.24 -26.25
N ASP A 148 5.53 8.24 -27.19
CA ASP A 148 6.44 9.36 -27.41
C ASP A 148 5.78 10.49 -28.22
N GLU A 149 6.55 11.46 -28.68
CA GLU A 149 6.07 12.58 -29.52
C GLU A 149 5.65 12.13 -30.92
N MET A 150 6.23 11.05 -31.44
CA MET A 150 5.89 10.44 -32.73
C MET A 150 4.70 9.48 -32.63
N HIS A 151 4.04 9.41 -31.47
CA HIS A 151 2.93 8.49 -31.17
C HIS A 151 3.34 7.01 -31.24
N LEU A 152 4.62 6.71 -31.07
CA LEU A 152 5.14 5.35 -30.97
C LEU A 152 5.19 4.90 -29.52
N LYS A 153 4.97 3.60 -29.28
CA LYS A 153 5.06 3.03 -27.92
C LYS A 153 6.49 3.13 -27.40
N THR A 154 6.62 3.69 -26.21
CA THR A 154 7.88 3.66 -25.46
C THR A 154 8.14 2.28 -24.87
N GLY A 155 9.39 2.00 -24.50
CA GLY A 155 9.69 0.99 -23.48
C GLY A 155 9.24 1.44 -22.09
N TRP A 156 9.50 0.62 -21.06
CA TRP A 156 9.37 1.05 -19.67
C TRP A 156 10.47 2.05 -19.33
N MET A 157 10.07 3.24 -18.91
CA MET A 157 10.96 4.35 -18.55
C MET A 157 10.94 4.56 -17.04
N SER A 158 12.08 4.86 -16.44
CA SER A 158 12.19 5.16 -14.99
C SER A 158 11.69 6.57 -14.64
N GLN A 159 11.64 7.46 -15.63
CA GLN A 159 11.12 8.82 -15.49
C GLN A 159 10.23 9.13 -16.69
N TRP A 160 9.10 9.79 -16.44
CA TRP A 160 8.20 10.26 -17.48
C TRP A 160 8.63 11.67 -17.93
N PRO A 161 9.04 11.86 -19.19
CA PRO A 161 9.63 13.13 -19.62
C PRO A 161 8.60 14.19 -20.04
N TRP A 162 7.32 13.82 -20.18
CA TRP A 162 6.28 14.71 -20.69
C TRP A 162 5.26 15.07 -19.59
N PRO A 163 5.48 16.16 -18.83
CA PRO A 163 4.65 16.48 -17.66
C PRO A 163 3.23 16.94 -18.00
N GLU A 164 3.00 17.32 -19.26
CA GLU A 164 1.68 17.69 -19.79
C GLU A 164 0.89 16.47 -20.30
N ARG A 165 1.46 15.27 -20.24
CA ARG A 165 0.84 14.03 -20.71
C ARG A 165 0.83 12.99 -19.61
N VAL A 166 -0.15 12.10 -19.65
CA VAL A 166 -0.19 10.94 -18.74
C VAL A 166 0.34 9.69 -19.46
N PRO A 167 1.09 8.81 -18.77
CA PRO A 167 1.50 7.53 -19.33
C PRO A 167 0.28 6.60 -19.53
N GLN A 168 0.38 5.63 -20.43
CA GLN A 168 -0.65 4.62 -20.63
C GLN A 168 -0.64 3.55 -19.52
N SER A 169 0.51 3.32 -18.90
CA SER A 169 0.66 2.36 -17.81
C SER A 169 1.72 2.80 -16.81
N ILE A 170 1.45 2.51 -15.54
CA ILE A 170 2.34 2.80 -14.42
C ILE A 170 2.61 1.48 -13.71
N ARG A 171 3.89 1.19 -13.46
CA ARG A 171 4.33 0.08 -12.63
C ARG A 171 4.85 0.59 -11.31
N VAL A 172 4.49 -0.09 -10.24
CA VAL A 172 4.96 0.14 -8.87
C VAL A 172 5.62 -1.14 -8.37
N ASP A 173 6.93 -1.08 -8.20
CA ASP A 173 7.72 -2.12 -7.57
C ASP A 173 8.16 -1.63 -6.19
N LEU A 174 7.88 -2.41 -5.15
CA LEU A 174 8.13 -2.05 -3.75
C LEU A 174 8.71 -3.25 -3.02
N GLU A 175 9.73 -3.01 -2.21
CA GLU A 175 10.29 -3.98 -1.29
C GLU A 175 10.10 -3.51 0.15
N THR A 176 9.54 -4.37 1.00
CA THR A 176 9.26 -4.11 2.41
C THR A 176 10.01 -5.09 3.32
N GLY A 177 10.28 -4.69 4.56
CA GLY A 177 11.01 -5.51 5.54
C GLY A 177 10.19 -6.58 6.27
N GLY A 178 8.87 -6.62 6.06
CA GLY A 178 7.94 -7.45 6.83
C GLY A 178 7.70 -8.87 6.28
N PRO A 179 6.89 -9.69 6.98
CA PRO A 179 6.64 -11.09 6.62
C PRO A 179 5.74 -11.26 5.38
N VAL A 180 4.99 -10.22 5.01
CA VAL A 180 4.12 -10.21 3.82
C VAL A 180 4.86 -9.54 2.68
N ARG A 181 5.08 -10.30 1.60
CA ARG A 181 5.68 -9.76 0.38
C ARG A 181 4.72 -8.79 -0.32
N TRP A 182 5.28 -7.72 -0.86
CA TRP A 182 4.55 -6.78 -1.69
C TRP A 182 4.60 -7.24 -3.16
N PRO A 183 3.45 -7.51 -3.80
CA PRO A 183 3.44 -7.90 -5.22
C PRO A 183 3.68 -6.69 -6.12
N SER A 184 4.37 -6.90 -7.25
CA SER A 184 4.51 -5.89 -8.30
C SER A 184 3.12 -5.51 -8.83
N LEU A 185 2.86 -4.20 -8.93
CA LEU A 185 1.61 -3.65 -9.41
C LEU A 185 1.84 -2.99 -10.77
N THR A 186 1.16 -3.46 -11.80
CA THR A 186 1.01 -2.71 -13.06
C THR A 186 -0.44 -2.26 -13.21
N ALA A 187 -0.66 -0.97 -13.45
CA ALA A 187 -1.95 -0.35 -13.65
C ALA A 187 -1.98 0.38 -15.01
N ALA A 188 -2.96 0.04 -15.85
CA ALA A 188 -3.23 0.79 -17.07
C ALA A 188 -4.07 2.03 -16.73
N VAL A 189 -3.61 3.20 -17.16
CA VAL A 189 -4.34 4.46 -16.95
C VAL A 189 -5.57 4.45 -17.84
N ARG A 190 -6.75 4.66 -17.26
CA ARG A 190 -7.99 4.81 -18.04
C ARG A 190 -8.05 6.25 -18.55
N THR A 191 -7.35 6.50 -19.65
CA THR A 191 -7.59 7.71 -20.43
C THR A 191 -9.05 7.65 -20.85
N SER A 192 -9.91 8.52 -20.29
CA SER A 192 -11.17 8.81 -20.95
C SER A 192 -10.77 9.40 -22.28
N GLN A 193 -10.91 8.64 -23.37
CA GLN A 193 -11.06 9.23 -24.68
C GLN A 193 -12.00 10.43 -24.48
N ALA A 194 -11.50 11.63 -24.77
CA ALA A 194 -12.39 12.72 -25.12
C ALA A 194 -13.20 12.17 -26.30
N MET A 195 -14.42 11.69 -26.01
CA MET A 195 -15.35 11.26 -27.03
C MET A 195 -15.57 12.46 -27.96
N GLY A 196 -15.51 12.16 -29.25
CA GLY A 196 -15.31 13.13 -30.32
C GLY A 196 -16.22 14.34 -30.25
N ALA A 197 -15.62 15.49 -30.56
CA ALA A 197 -16.34 16.52 -31.27
C ALA A 197 -16.84 15.94 -32.61
N THR A 198 -18.16 15.84 -32.72
CA THR A 198 -18.99 15.73 -33.94
C THR A 198 -20.41 15.96 -33.42
N GLN A 199 -21.18 17.00 -33.76
CA GLN A 199 -21.12 18.06 -34.78
C GLN A 199 -21.61 19.37 -34.15
#